data_AF-A0A0N5C4X6-F1
#
_entry.id   AF-A0A0N5C4X6-F1
#
_cell.length_a   1.000
_cell.length_b   1.000
_cell.length_c   1.000
_cell.angle_alpha   90.00
_cell.angle_beta   90.00
_cell.angle_gamma   90.00
#
_symmetry.space_group_name_H-M   'P 1'
#
loop_
_entity.id
_entity.type
_entity.pdbx_description
1 polymer ?
#
loop_
_entity_poly.entity_id
_entity_poly.type
_entity_poly.pdbx_seq_one_letter_code
_entity_poly.pdbx_strand_id
1 'polypeptide(L)'
;MKVIFKMQEDVYQMKRAIIVVFSGSLNTNQLLRQAHSLVQKRILFHKLGSVNRYYASSFEALWFYVKQVFLDPKYRNFKAYITGHSLGGVFASLAAIKVQVLGLKKSQDIYLYTYGAPRFGSYIFSANFNIRIPNSYRIVLGSDIVPHFPPCKKVKDRDLKFYKKITRKLKRKTISRPCDPRDLHGYYHHGHEIWYPTGTECSFVECTGFPKNEDFECSDGLVYDSKTFHENARDHELYFKYLISLADKIFVI
;
A
#
# COMPACT_ATOMS: atom_id res chain seq x y z
N MET A 1 19.40 -4.82 -4.30
CA MET A 1 19.32 -4.37 -2.90
C MET A 1 17.84 -4.24 -2.52
N LYS A 2 17.31 -5.18 -1.73
CA LYS A 2 15.87 -5.37 -1.48
C LYS A 2 15.32 -4.29 -0.53
N VAL A 3 14.09 -3.81 -0.72
CA VAL A 3 13.45 -2.78 0.14
C VAL A 3 13.32 -3.22 1.60
N ILE A 4 13.05 -4.51 1.83
CA ILE A 4 13.03 -5.10 3.17
C ILE A 4 14.40 -5.00 3.82
N PHE A 5 15.46 -5.31 3.07
CA PHE A 5 16.84 -5.17 3.55
C PHE A 5 17.18 -3.69 3.79
N LYS A 6 16.75 -2.77 2.93
CA LYS A 6 16.91 -1.33 3.16
C LYS A 6 16.21 -0.86 4.44
N MET A 7 14.98 -1.31 4.69
CA MET A 7 14.27 -1.00 5.94
C MET A 7 14.97 -1.61 7.16
N GLN A 8 15.49 -2.83 7.06
CA GLN A 8 16.23 -3.50 8.14
C GLN A 8 17.58 -2.80 8.42
N GLU A 9 18.32 -2.42 7.38
CA GLU A 9 19.56 -1.63 7.48
C GLU A 9 19.28 -0.25 8.10
N ASP A 10 18.24 0.45 7.62
CA ASP A 10 17.79 1.73 8.16
C ASP A 10 17.46 1.61 9.66
N VAL A 11 16.79 0.54 10.09
CA VAL A 11 16.42 0.30 11.50
C VAL A 11 17.65 -0.09 12.34
N TYR A 12 18.54 -0.94 11.84
CA TYR A 12 19.70 -1.42 12.61
C TYR A 12 20.71 -0.30 12.89
N GLN A 13 20.80 0.69 12.01
CA GLN A 13 21.66 1.87 12.20
C GLN A 13 21.00 2.98 13.05
N MET A 14 19.75 2.82 13.49
CA MET A 14 19.00 3.86 14.17
C MET A 14 19.12 3.86 15.69
N LYS A 15 19.73 4.91 16.23
CA LYS A 15 19.72 5.18 17.67
C LYS A 15 18.41 5.82 18.20
N ARG A 16 17.53 6.35 17.31
CA ARG A 16 16.33 7.13 17.69
C ARG A 16 15.19 7.04 16.65
N ALA A 17 14.30 6.05 16.80
CA ALA A 17 13.15 5.85 15.92
C ALA A 17 11.87 5.50 16.70
N ILE A 18 10.72 5.91 16.18
CA ILE A 18 9.41 5.38 16.56
C ILE A 18 9.04 4.38 15.47
N ILE A 19 8.80 3.12 15.84
CA ILE A 19 8.31 2.09 14.92
C ILE A 19 6.87 1.75 15.31
N VAL A 20 5.94 1.94 14.37
CA VAL A 20 4.52 1.59 14.55
C VAL A 20 4.17 0.52 13.53
N VAL A 21 3.77 -0.65 14.02
CA VAL A 21 3.41 -1.80 13.19
C VAL A 21 1.92 -2.08 13.36
N PHE A 22 1.20 -2.15 12.24
CA PHE A 22 -0.20 -2.56 12.21
C PHE A 22 -0.31 -3.97 11.62
N SER A 23 -0.93 -4.88 12.37
CA SER A 23 -1.24 -6.23 11.88
C SER A 23 -2.44 -6.22 10.93
N GLY A 24 -2.44 -7.18 10.02
CA GLY A 24 -3.59 -7.49 9.17
C GLY A 24 -4.70 -8.22 9.93
N SER A 25 -5.75 -8.65 9.21
CA SER A 25 -6.79 -9.52 9.78
C SER A 25 -6.25 -10.95 9.91
N LEU A 26 -6.57 -11.64 11.02
CA LEU A 26 -6.06 -12.98 11.33
C LEU A 26 -6.79 -14.13 10.60
N ASN A 27 -7.96 -13.92 9.99
CA ASN A 27 -8.79 -14.97 9.40
C ASN A 27 -9.11 -14.78 7.89
N THR A 28 -9.27 -15.91 7.20
CA THR A 28 -9.39 -16.19 5.74
C THR A 28 -10.44 -15.43 4.93
N ASN A 29 -11.32 -14.63 5.54
CA ASN A 29 -12.34 -13.84 4.82
C ASN A 29 -11.86 -12.42 4.46
N GLN A 30 -10.56 -12.21 4.32
CA GLN A 30 -9.96 -10.91 4.04
C GLN A 30 -10.50 -10.28 2.75
N LEU A 31 -10.64 -11.08 1.70
CA LEU A 31 -11.25 -10.68 0.43
C LEU A 31 -12.76 -10.41 0.57
N LEU A 32 -13.46 -11.16 1.41
CA LEU A 32 -14.88 -10.92 1.76
C LEU A 32 -15.08 -9.62 2.54
N ARG A 33 -14.17 -9.28 3.47
CA ARG A 33 -14.20 -8.01 4.20
C ARG A 33 -13.82 -6.83 3.31
N GLN A 34 -12.88 -7.02 2.39
CA GLN A 34 -12.58 -6.05 1.35
C GLN A 34 -13.79 -5.88 0.43
N ALA A 35 -14.42 -6.96 -0.02
CA ALA A 35 -15.65 -6.91 -0.81
C ALA A 35 -16.80 -6.20 -0.08
N HIS A 36 -16.98 -6.46 1.21
CA HIS A 36 -17.92 -5.71 2.04
C HIS A 36 -17.56 -4.22 2.13
N SER A 37 -16.27 -3.86 2.14
CA SER A 37 -15.85 -2.46 2.11
C SER A 37 -16.29 -1.75 0.83
N LEU A 38 -16.42 -2.44 -0.32
CA LEU A 38 -16.92 -1.81 -1.56
C LEU A 38 -18.31 -1.21 -1.42
N VAL A 39 -19.17 -1.84 -0.62
CA VAL A 39 -20.57 -1.43 -0.41
C VAL A 39 -20.65 -0.29 0.60
N GLN A 40 -19.58 -0.05 1.36
CA GLN A 40 -19.54 0.99 2.38
C GLN A 40 -19.40 2.38 1.76
N LYS A 41 -20.06 3.36 2.40
CA LYS A 41 -19.96 4.77 2.01
C LYS A 41 -18.50 5.23 2.10
N ARG A 42 -18.13 6.20 1.26
CA ARG A 42 -16.85 6.90 1.40
C ARG A 42 -17.04 8.17 2.24
N ILE A 43 -16.03 8.53 3.03
CA ILE A 43 -16.02 9.75 3.84
C ILE A 43 -14.82 10.62 3.49
N LEU A 44 -14.95 11.93 3.65
CA LEU A 44 -13.84 12.86 3.46
C LEU A 44 -12.86 12.75 4.65
N PHE A 45 -11.63 12.31 4.39
CA PHE A 45 -10.62 12.16 5.45
C PHE A 45 -9.76 13.40 5.54
N HIS A 46 -9.90 14.18 6.62
CA HIS A 46 -9.12 15.39 6.90
C HIS A 46 -9.01 16.39 5.72
N LYS A 47 -10.07 16.52 4.90
CA LYS A 47 -10.11 17.36 3.69
C LYS A 47 -9.07 16.99 2.62
N LEU A 48 -8.49 15.79 2.68
CA LEU A 48 -7.48 15.32 1.71
C LEU A 48 -8.10 14.54 0.55
N GLY A 49 -9.34 14.10 0.66
CA GLY A 49 -10.03 13.27 -0.32
C GLY A 49 -10.84 12.17 0.34
N SER A 50 -11.59 11.43 -0.46
CA SER A 50 -12.51 10.42 0.06
C SER A 50 -11.77 9.11 0.34
N VAL A 51 -12.05 8.50 1.48
CA VAL A 51 -11.57 7.16 1.85
C VAL A 51 -12.75 6.26 2.19
N ASN A 52 -12.54 4.95 2.13
CA ASN A 52 -13.54 3.99 2.59
C ASN A 52 -13.89 4.20 4.08
N ARG A 53 -15.17 4.34 4.42
CA ARG A 53 -15.62 4.59 5.80
C ARG A 53 -15.24 3.47 6.75
N TYR A 54 -15.35 2.20 6.34
CA TYR A 54 -15.03 1.08 7.20
C TYR A 54 -13.58 1.16 7.66
N TYR A 55 -12.64 1.36 6.73
CA TYR A 55 -11.23 1.47 7.08
C TYR A 55 -10.94 2.69 7.96
N ALA A 56 -11.53 3.85 7.65
CA ALA A 56 -11.34 5.04 8.48
C ALA A 56 -11.89 4.87 9.89
N SER A 57 -13.13 4.38 10.04
CA SER A 57 -13.74 4.16 11.36
C SER A 57 -12.99 3.12 12.18
N SER A 58 -12.53 2.02 11.58
CA SER A 58 -11.69 1.04 12.27
C SER A 58 -10.35 1.64 12.70
N PHE A 59 -9.72 2.45 11.85
CA PHE A 59 -8.49 3.14 12.20
C PHE A 59 -8.67 4.15 13.34
N GLU A 60 -9.77 4.91 13.37
CA GLU A 60 -10.04 5.87 14.44
C GLU A 60 -10.10 5.22 15.83
N ALA A 61 -10.62 4.00 15.93
CA ALA A 61 -10.58 3.23 17.18
C ALA A 61 -9.15 2.91 17.63
N LEU A 62 -8.24 2.62 16.69
CA LEU A 62 -6.83 2.36 16.98
C LEU A 62 -6.05 3.65 17.27
N TRP A 63 -6.43 4.76 16.64
CA TRP A 63 -5.74 6.05 16.75
C TRP A 63 -5.64 6.55 18.19
N PHE A 64 -6.62 6.22 19.03
CA PHE A 64 -6.60 6.56 20.46
C PHE A 64 -5.32 6.10 21.17
N TYR A 65 -4.82 4.91 20.81
CA TYR A 65 -3.59 4.32 21.37
C TYR A 65 -2.35 4.80 20.60
N VAL A 66 -2.44 4.81 19.27
CA VAL A 66 -1.31 5.17 18.40
C VAL A 66 -0.82 6.60 18.67
N LYS A 67 -1.73 7.55 18.90
CA LYS A 67 -1.34 8.96 19.09
C LYS A 67 -0.44 9.20 20.30
N GLN A 68 -0.48 8.32 21.32
CA GLN A 68 0.23 8.53 22.58
C GLN A 68 1.74 8.63 22.38
N VAL A 69 2.33 7.76 21.55
CA VAL A 69 3.77 7.79 21.26
C VAL A 69 4.21 9.06 20.53
N PHE A 70 3.30 9.68 19.77
CA PHE A 70 3.58 10.92 19.05
C PHE A 70 3.36 12.17 19.89
N LEU A 71 2.60 12.07 20.98
CA LEU A 71 2.36 13.15 21.93
C LEU A 71 3.44 13.22 23.02
N ASP A 72 4.15 12.12 23.28
CA ASP A 72 5.26 12.08 24.24
C ASP A 72 6.43 12.98 23.76
N PRO A 73 6.79 14.05 24.51
CA PRO A 73 7.89 14.94 24.16
C PRO A 73 9.24 14.23 23.99
N LYS A 74 9.45 13.10 24.68
CA LYS A 74 10.67 12.29 24.61
C LYS A 74 10.98 11.84 23.18
N TYR A 75 9.93 11.57 22.38
CA TYR A 75 10.08 11.07 21.02
C TYR A 75 9.88 12.14 19.95
N ARG A 76 9.75 13.43 20.31
CA ARG A 76 9.46 14.52 19.36
C ARG A 76 10.45 14.57 18.20
N ASN A 77 11.74 14.37 18.44
CA ASN A 77 12.80 14.43 17.42
C ASN A 77 13.11 13.08 16.74
N PHE A 78 12.34 12.03 17.02
CA PHE A 78 12.56 10.71 16.43
C PHE A 78 11.88 10.64 15.07
N LYS A 79 12.50 9.93 14.12
CA LYS A 79 11.85 9.58 12.85
C LYS A 79 10.77 8.52 13.09
N ALA A 80 9.69 8.57 12.32
CA ALA A 80 8.57 7.65 12.41
C ALA A 80 8.60 6.66 11.24
N TYR A 81 8.73 5.38 11.58
CA TYR A 81 8.63 4.26 10.65
C TYR A 81 7.32 3.56 10.90
N ILE A 82 6.40 3.68 9.94
CA ILE A 82 5.06 3.14 10.05
C ILE A 82 4.91 2.06 9.01
N THR A 83 4.45 0.89 9.42
CA THR A 83 4.35 -0.26 8.53
C THR A 83 3.13 -1.12 8.82
N GLY A 84 2.71 -1.89 7.83
CA GLY A 84 1.65 -2.86 7.98
C GLY A 84 1.45 -3.72 6.74
N HIS A 85 0.92 -4.91 6.97
CA HIS A 85 0.55 -5.86 5.93
C HIS A 85 -0.96 -5.87 5.72
N SER A 86 -1.37 -5.93 4.45
CA SER A 86 -2.76 -5.97 4.04
C SER A 86 -3.62 -4.85 4.62
N LEU A 87 -4.66 -5.17 5.41
CA LEU A 87 -5.47 -4.20 6.13
C LEU A 87 -4.62 -3.33 7.07
N GLY A 88 -3.58 -3.90 7.69
CA GLY A 88 -2.62 -3.16 8.47
C GLY A 88 -1.89 -2.10 7.64
N GLY A 89 -1.65 -2.35 6.35
CA GLY A 89 -1.09 -1.36 5.43
C GLY A 89 -2.00 -0.16 5.19
N VAL A 90 -3.33 -0.36 5.20
CA VAL A 90 -4.31 0.74 5.18
C VAL A 90 -4.21 1.57 6.46
N PHE A 91 -4.18 0.93 7.63
CA PHE A 91 -4.07 1.62 8.92
C PHE A 91 -2.74 2.34 9.09
N ALA A 92 -1.64 1.74 8.64
CA ALA A 92 -0.33 2.36 8.57
C ALA A 92 -0.35 3.64 7.72
N SER A 93 -1.03 3.59 6.57
CA SER A 93 -1.18 4.75 5.69
C SER A 93 -2.01 5.86 6.33
N LEU A 94 -3.15 5.51 6.93
CA LEU A 94 -4.00 6.46 7.66
C LEU A 94 -3.28 7.07 8.88
N ALA A 95 -2.46 6.29 9.59
CA ALA A 95 -1.61 6.79 10.67
C ALA A 95 -0.57 7.78 10.16
N ALA A 96 0.17 7.43 9.11
CA ALA A 96 1.22 8.28 8.53
C ALA A 96 0.68 9.65 8.12
N ILE A 97 -0.43 9.67 7.38
CA ILE A 97 -1.03 10.94 6.95
C ILE A 97 -1.65 11.72 8.10
N LYS A 98 -2.27 11.07 9.08
CA LYS A 98 -2.89 11.75 10.23
C LYS A 98 -1.85 12.37 11.16
N VAL A 99 -0.73 11.68 11.41
CA VAL A 99 0.41 12.22 12.14
C VAL A 99 0.94 13.49 11.46
N GLN A 100 1.04 13.48 10.12
CA GLN A 100 1.47 14.65 9.35
C GLN A 100 0.47 15.80 9.43
N VAL A 101 -0.82 15.53 9.22
CA VAL A 101 -1.88 16.55 9.19
C VAL A 101 -2.07 17.22 10.55
N LEU A 102 -1.90 16.47 11.64
CA LEU A 102 -1.98 17.00 13.01
C LEU A 102 -0.71 17.72 13.45
N GLY A 103 0.31 17.83 12.59
CA GLY A 103 1.57 18.50 12.90
C GLY A 103 2.45 17.77 13.91
N LEU A 104 2.18 16.47 14.15
CA LEU A 104 2.94 15.67 15.12
C LEU A 104 4.32 15.26 14.60
N LYS A 105 4.46 15.12 13.28
CA LYS A 105 5.73 14.92 12.59
C LYS A 105 5.79 15.69 11.28
N LYS A 106 7.00 16.09 10.88
CA LYS A 106 7.27 16.68 9.58
C LYS A 106 7.28 15.61 8.50
N SER A 107 6.91 15.97 7.27
CA SER A 107 6.77 15.05 6.14
C SER A 107 8.01 14.20 5.87
N GLN A 108 9.21 14.78 5.94
CA GLN A 108 10.48 14.06 5.70
C GLN A 108 10.88 13.09 6.83
N ASP A 109 10.26 13.22 8.00
CA ASP A 109 10.53 12.38 9.17
C ASP A 109 9.54 11.21 9.29
N ILE A 110 8.64 11.06 8.31
CA ILE A 110 7.67 9.96 8.24
C ILE A 110 8.05 9.04 7.09
N TYR A 111 8.26 7.77 7.40
CA TYR A 111 8.58 6.70 6.46
C TYR A 111 7.47 5.66 6.55
N LEU A 112 6.84 5.37 5.42
CA LEU A 112 5.75 4.42 5.31
C LEU A 112 6.13 3.28 4.39
N TYR A 113 6.02 2.05 4.90
CA TYR A 113 6.21 0.83 4.14
C TYR A 113 4.97 -0.04 4.29
N THR A 114 4.32 -0.38 3.19
CA THR A 114 3.11 -1.22 3.23
C THR A 114 3.29 -2.45 2.36
N TYR A 115 2.74 -3.57 2.78
CA TYR A 115 2.92 -4.87 2.12
C TYR A 115 1.54 -5.42 1.74
N GLY A 116 1.28 -5.58 0.45
CA GLY A 116 0.00 -6.13 -0.02
C GLY A 116 -1.21 -5.27 0.37
N ALA A 117 -1.05 -3.95 0.53
CA ALA A 117 -2.15 -3.09 0.99
C ALA A 117 -3.18 -2.86 -0.14
N PRO A 118 -4.50 -3.03 0.13
CA PRO A 118 -5.55 -2.72 -0.83
C PRO A 118 -5.67 -1.22 -1.09
N ARG A 119 -6.31 -0.85 -2.21
CA ARG A 119 -6.77 0.53 -2.43
C ARG A 119 -7.78 0.91 -1.34
N PHE A 120 -7.76 2.16 -0.89
CA PHE A 120 -8.74 2.62 0.09
C PHE A 120 -9.14 4.09 -0.05
N GLY A 121 -8.33 4.89 -0.74
CA GLY A 121 -8.56 6.30 -1.00
C GLY A 121 -8.97 6.57 -2.44
N SER A 122 -9.50 7.76 -2.67
CA SER A 122 -9.74 8.28 -4.01
C SER A 122 -8.46 8.76 -4.68
N TYR A 123 -8.50 9.04 -5.99
CA TYR A 123 -7.39 9.70 -6.68
C TYR A 123 -6.99 11.03 -6.01
N ILE A 124 -7.97 11.87 -5.63
CA ILE A 124 -7.70 13.12 -4.87
C ILE A 124 -6.97 12.82 -3.55
N PHE A 125 -7.41 11.80 -2.79
CA PHE A 125 -6.73 11.39 -1.57
C PHE A 125 -5.29 10.97 -1.86
N SER A 126 -5.07 10.16 -2.90
CA SER A 126 -3.74 9.69 -3.28
C SER A 126 -2.79 10.83 -3.67
N ALA A 127 -3.25 11.80 -4.46
CA ALA A 127 -2.45 12.95 -4.85
C ALA A 127 -2.02 13.77 -3.62
N ASN A 128 -2.97 14.07 -2.73
CA ASN A 128 -2.69 14.80 -1.49
C ASN A 128 -1.80 14.00 -0.52
N PHE A 129 -1.96 12.69 -0.47
CA PHE A 129 -1.13 11.80 0.33
C PHE A 129 0.34 11.88 -0.09
N ASN A 130 0.61 11.75 -1.39
CA ASN A 130 1.98 11.72 -1.92
C ASN A 130 2.74 13.02 -1.72
N ILE A 131 2.05 14.17 -1.74
CA ILE A 131 2.65 15.46 -1.43
C ILE A 131 3.12 15.50 0.03
N ARG A 132 2.35 14.87 0.93
CA ARG A 132 2.53 14.96 2.38
C ARG A 132 3.45 13.89 2.94
N ILE A 133 3.49 12.71 2.33
CA ILE A 133 4.28 11.56 2.77
C ILE A 133 5.18 11.13 1.61
N PRO A 134 6.28 11.86 1.34
CA PRO A 134 7.15 11.58 0.21
C PRO A 134 7.90 10.25 0.34
N ASN A 135 8.17 9.79 1.57
CA ASN A 135 8.82 8.51 1.84
C ASN A 135 7.79 7.39 2.03
N SER A 136 6.93 7.17 1.03
CA SER A 136 5.86 6.17 1.06
C SER A 136 6.09 5.11 0.00
N TYR A 137 6.26 3.86 0.43
CA TYR A 137 6.55 2.72 -0.43
C TYR A 137 5.50 1.61 -0.26
N ARG A 138 4.98 1.13 -1.39
CA ARG A 138 4.05 0.00 -1.49
C ARG A 138 4.78 -1.20 -2.07
N ILE A 139 4.91 -2.25 -1.28
CA ILE A 139 5.54 -3.50 -1.69
C ILE A 139 4.45 -4.44 -2.18
N VAL A 140 4.54 -4.85 -3.45
CA VAL A 140 3.63 -5.82 -4.08
C VAL A 140 4.40 -7.08 -4.46
N LEU A 141 3.88 -8.24 -4.11
CA LEU A 141 4.52 -9.53 -4.36
C LEU A 141 3.75 -10.30 -5.44
N GLY A 142 4.47 -10.75 -6.46
CA GLY A 142 3.99 -11.63 -7.51
C GLY A 142 2.66 -11.15 -8.08
N SER A 143 1.67 -12.02 -7.91
CA SER A 143 0.29 -11.86 -8.34
C SER A 143 -0.67 -11.60 -7.17
N ASP A 144 -0.19 -11.04 -6.05
CA ASP A 144 -1.07 -10.66 -4.92
C ASP A 144 -2.23 -9.80 -5.43
N ILE A 145 -3.45 -10.33 -5.30
CA ILE A 145 -4.67 -9.68 -5.77
C ILE A 145 -5.15 -8.54 -4.85
N VAL A 146 -4.74 -8.55 -3.58
CA VAL A 146 -5.25 -7.61 -2.59
C VAL A 146 -4.93 -6.15 -2.94
N PRO A 147 -3.71 -5.79 -3.36
CA PRO A 147 -3.42 -4.46 -3.91
C PRO A 147 -4.35 -4.05 -5.04
N HIS A 148 -4.83 -4.97 -5.86
CA HIS A 148 -5.69 -4.64 -6.99
C HIS A 148 -7.16 -4.53 -6.61
N PHE A 149 -7.46 -4.62 -5.31
CA PHE A 149 -8.78 -4.46 -4.75
C PHE A 149 -8.85 -3.25 -3.80
N PRO A 150 -9.96 -2.50 -3.75
CA PRO A 150 -11.01 -2.40 -4.75
C PRO A 150 -10.51 -2.11 -6.17
N PRO A 151 -11.24 -2.51 -7.22
CA PRO A 151 -10.89 -2.14 -8.58
C PRO A 151 -10.91 -0.63 -8.79
N CYS A 152 -9.89 -0.10 -9.45
CA CYS A 152 -9.90 1.25 -10.00
C CYS A 152 -10.81 1.33 -11.25
N LYS A 153 -11.31 2.51 -11.58
CA LYS A 153 -11.99 2.73 -12.86
C LYS A 153 -10.96 2.64 -13.98
N LYS A 154 -11.27 1.90 -15.05
CA LYS A 154 -10.37 1.69 -16.19
C LYS A 154 -10.57 2.74 -17.26
N VAL A 155 -9.51 3.05 -18.01
CA VAL A 155 -9.57 3.97 -19.16
C VAL A 155 -10.49 3.43 -20.27
N LYS A 156 -11.19 4.32 -20.97
CA LYS A 156 -12.05 3.99 -22.12
C LYS A 156 -11.20 3.75 -23.37
N ASP A 157 -11.75 3.03 -24.36
CA ASP A 157 -11.04 2.68 -25.60
C ASP A 157 -10.48 3.87 -26.37
N ARG A 158 -11.21 4.99 -26.40
CA ARG A 158 -10.77 6.24 -27.04
C ARG A 158 -9.47 6.80 -26.45
N ASP A 159 -9.25 6.57 -25.15
CA ASP A 159 -8.11 7.10 -24.39
C ASP A 159 -6.92 6.13 -24.39
N LEU A 160 -7.14 4.89 -24.86
CA LEU A 160 -6.11 3.84 -24.90
C LEU A 160 -5.01 4.15 -25.92
N LYS A 161 -5.25 5.04 -26.90
CA LYS A 161 -4.26 5.45 -27.91
C LYS A 161 -3.00 6.05 -27.28
N PHE A 162 -3.16 6.90 -26.26
CA PHE A 162 -2.04 7.50 -25.54
C PHE A 162 -1.23 6.42 -24.80
N TYR A 163 -1.91 5.57 -24.03
CA TYR A 163 -1.26 4.51 -23.26
C TYR A 163 -0.58 3.43 -24.13
N LYS A 164 -1.13 3.10 -25.29
CA LYS A 164 -0.49 2.19 -26.28
C LYS A 164 0.84 2.73 -26.80
N LYS A 165 1.02 4.05 -26.84
CA LYS A 165 2.27 4.67 -27.28
C LYS A 165 3.37 4.49 -26.23
N ILE A 166 3.02 4.65 -24.95
CA ILE A 166 3.99 4.74 -23.83
C ILE A 166 4.15 3.47 -23.00
N THR A 167 3.24 2.48 -23.11
CA THR A 167 3.34 1.21 -22.38
C THR A 167 3.55 0.04 -23.34
N ARG A 168 4.58 -0.77 -23.08
CA ARG A 168 4.93 -1.96 -23.87
C ARG A 168 3.92 -3.08 -23.66
N LYS A 169 3.39 -3.25 -22.44
CA LYS A 169 2.38 -4.28 -22.14
C LYS A 169 1.10 -4.08 -22.97
N LEU A 170 0.61 -2.85 -23.18
CA LEU A 170 -0.57 -2.60 -24.03
C LEU A 170 -0.36 -2.81 -25.53
N LYS A 171 0.90 -2.85 -26.00
CA LYS A 171 1.21 -3.23 -27.39
C LYS A 171 1.01 -4.72 -27.62
N ARG A 172 1.16 -5.53 -26.56
CA ARG A 172 0.75 -6.93 -26.55
C ARG A 172 -0.77 -6.96 -26.35
N LYS A 173 -1.48 -7.87 -27.01
CA LYS A 173 -2.95 -7.97 -26.97
C LYS A 173 -3.40 -8.44 -25.56
N THR A 174 -3.33 -7.55 -24.57
CA THR A 174 -3.72 -7.82 -23.17
C THR A 174 -5.19 -7.49 -22.94
N ILE A 175 -5.87 -8.27 -22.10
CA ILE A 175 -7.27 -8.05 -21.71
C ILE A 175 -7.38 -6.93 -20.65
N SER A 176 -6.32 -6.70 -19.85
CA SER A 176 -6.30 -5.65 -18.81
C SER A 176 -6.18 -4.25 -19.39
N ARG A 177 -6.68 -3.26 -18.65
CA ARG A 177 -6.63 -1.83 -18.98
C ARG A 177 -6.01 -1.03 -17.82
N PRO A 178 -5.32 0.08 -18.10
CA PRO A 178 -4.83 1.00 -17.06
C PRO A 178 -5.95 1.64 -16.24
N CYS A 179 -5.64 2.00 -14.99
CA CYS A 179 -6.52 2.85 -14.17
C CYS A 179 -6.64 4.25 -14.78
N ASP A 180 -7.81 4.87 -14.67
CA ASP A 180 -8.09 6.20 -15.21
C ASP A 180 -7.82 7.28 -14.15
N PRO A 181 -6.72 8.07 -14.25
CA PRO A 181 -6.41 9.12 -13.29
C PRO A 181 -7.43 10.29 -13.34
N ARG A 182 -8.33 10.33 -14.33
CA ARG A 182 -9.40 11.34 -14.42
C ARG A 182 -10.59 11.01 -13.55
N ASP A 183 -10.67 9.78 -13.02
CA ASP A 183 -11.67 9.44 -12.01
C ASP A 183 -11.24 9.95 -10.63
N LEU A 184 -11.43 11.24 -10.40
CA LEU A 184 -10.95 11.95 -9.21
C LEU A 184 -11.46 11.34 -7.88
N HIS A 185 -12.62 10.68 -7.94
CA HIS A 185 -13.27 10.08 -6.78
C HIS A 185 -13.12 8.56 -6.71
N GLY A 186 -12.70 7.89 -7.79
CA GLY A 186 -12.49 6.44 -7.86
C GLY A 186 -11.33 5.95 -6.99
N TYR A 187 -11.35 4.66 -6.64
CA TYR A 187 -10.28 4.04 -5.85
C TYR A 187 -8.94 4.12 -6.60
N TYR A 188 -7.91 4.57 -5.90
CA TYR A 188 -6.60 4.80 -6.47
C TYR A 188 -5.50 4.64 -5.40
N HIS A 189 -4.38 4.05 -5.79
CA HIS A 189 -3.22 3.88 -4.92
C HIS A 189 -2.46 5.17 -4.71
N HIS A 190 -1.91 5.31 -3.51
CA HIS A 190 -0.86 6.27 -3.18
C HIS A 190 0.45 5.52 -2.91
N GLY A 191 1.53 6.26 -2.71
CA GLY A 191 2.85 5.70 -2.47
C GLY A 191 3.49 5.14 -3.73
N HIS A 192 4.81 5.03 -3.69
CA HIS A 192 5.63 4.52 -4.76
C HIS A 192 5.68 2.99 -4.72
N GLU A 193 5.33 2.33 -5.82
CA GLU A 193 5.27 0.87 -5.86
C GLU A 193 6.64 0.25 -6.13
N ILE A 194 6.94 -0.79 -5.35
CA ILE A 194 8.06 -1.70 -5.57
C ILE A 194 7.49 -3.11 -5.74
N TRP A 195 7.62 -3.67 -6.94
CA TRP A 195 7.01 -4.93 -7.31
C TRP A 195 8.04 -6.07 -7.38
N TYR A 196 7.74 -7.19 -6.74
CA TYR A 196 8.56 -8.40 -6.71
C TYR A 196 7.88 -9.50 -7.56
N PRO A 197 8.08 -9.55 -8.89
CA PRO A 197 7.30 -10.41 -9.77
C PRO A 197 7.51 -11.92 -9.55
N THR A 198 8.67 -12.32 -9.03
CA THR A 198 9.08 -13.74 -8.91
C THR A 198 9.44 -14.16 -7.49
N GLY A 199 9.07 -13.36 -6.48
CA GLY A 199 9.40 -13.63 -5.07
C GLY A 199 10.21 -12.51 -4.43
N THR A 200 10.12 -12.39 -3.10
CA THR A 200 10.87 -11.38 -2.31
C THR A 200 12.38 -11.63 -2.29
N GLU A 201 12.82 -12.83 -2.68
CA GLU A 201 14.22 -13.20 -2.73
C GLU A 201 14.93 -12.86 -4.05
N CYS A 202 14.15 -12.60 -5.11
CA CYS A 202 14.64 -12.37 -6.46
C CYS A 202 14.84 -10.86 -6.75
N SER A 203 14.70 -10.48 -8.02
CA SER A 203 14.72 -9.08 -8.48
C SER A 203 13.41 -8.37 -8.18
N PHE A 204 13.49 -7.07 -7.91
CA PHE A 204 12.34 -6.17 -7.85
C PHE A 204 12.32 -5.24 -9.06
N VAL A 205 11.15 -4.67 -9.33
CA VAL A 205 10.93 -3.58 -10.28
C VAL A 205 10.51 -2.36 -9.49
N GLU A 206 11.21 -1.25 -9.70
CA GLU A 206 10.80 0.06 -9.22
C GLU A 206 9.79 0.66 -10.22
N CYS A 207 8.57 0.91 -9.78
CA CYS A 207 7.45 1.23 -10.67
C CYS A 207 7.35 2.74 -10.89
N THR A 208 8.06 3.22 -11.91
CA THR A 208 8.12 4.64 -12.28
C THR A 208 7.30 4.98 -13.53
N GLY A 209 6.58 4.01 -14.09
CA GLY A 209 5.80 4.16 -15.31
C GLY A 209 4.43 4.81 -15.08
N PHE A 210 3.51 4.52 -16.00
CA PHE A 210 2.22 5.20 -16.10
C PHE A 210 1.04 4.21 -16.08
N PRO A 211 -0.11 4.59 -15.49
CA PRO A 211 -0.35 5.80 -14.68
C PRO A 211 0.47 5.83 -13.37
N LYS A 212 0.78 7.04 -12.87
CA LYS A 212 1.54 7.20 -11.62
C LYS A 212 0.80 6.51 -10.45
N ASN A 213 1.53 5.75 -9.63
CA ASN A 213 1.06 4.89 -8.53
C ASN A 213 0.23 3.66 -8.94
N GLU A 214 -0.05 3.49 -10.23
CA GLU A 214 -0.86 2.39 -10.79
C GLU A 214 -0.17 1.91 -12.09
N ASP A 215 1.16 1.77 -12.05
CA ASP A 215 1.99 1.58 -13.23
C ASP A 215 1.60 0.30 -13.96
N PHE A 216 1.11 0.48 -15.20
CA PHE A 216 0.61 -0.63 -15.99
C PHE A 216 1.72 -1.59 -16.42
N GLU A 217 3.00 -1.19 -16.35
CA GLU A 217 4.12 -2.10 -16.59
C GLU A 217 4.46 -2.97 -15.38
N CYS A 218 3.98 -2.62 -14.18
CA CYS A 218 4.15 -3.36 -12.94
C CYS A 218 2.97 -4.30 -12.65
N SER A 219 2.59 -4.44 -11.37
CA SER A 219 1.54 -5.36 -10.90
C SER A 219 0.16 -5.00 -11.48
N ASP A 220 -0.14 -3.72 -11.75
CA ASP A 220 -1.44 -3.33 -12.33
C ASP A 220 -1.67 -3.76 -13.78
N GLY A 221 -0.60 -4.18 -14.46
CA GLY A 221 -0.69 -4.81 -15.78
C GLY A 221 -1.13 -6.27 -15.75
N LEU A 222 -1.21 -6.90 -14.58
CA LEU A 222 -1.64 -8.29 -14.43
C LEU A 222 -3.14 -8.45 -14.71
N VAL A 223 -3.52 -9.67 -15.09
CA VAL A 223 -4.91 -10.06 -15.35
C VAL A 223 -5.31 -11.06 -14.27
N TYR A 224 -6.39 -10.76 -13.57
CA TYR A 224 -6.94 -11.60 -12.52
C TYR A 224 -8.21 -12.29 -13.03
N ASP A 225 -8.13 -13.59 -13.30
CA ASP A 225 -9.28 -14.44 -13.62
C ASP A 225 -9.85 -15.03 -12.32
N SER A 226 -11.18 -15.21 -12.24
CA SER A 226 -11.84 -15.90 -11.14
C SER A 226 -11.29 -17.31 -10.90
N LYS A 227 -10.80 -17.98 -11.94
CA LYS A 227 -10.15 -19.31 -11.82
C LYS A 227 -8.79 -19.27 -11.11
N THR A 228 -8.04 -18.19 -11.32
CA THR A 228 -6.69 -17.98 -10.73
C THR A 228 -6.74 -17.25 -9.39
N PHE A 229 -7.94 -16.86 -8.94
CA PHE A 229 -8.15 -16.02 -7.77
C PHE A 229 -7.51 -16.59 -6.49
N HIS A 230 -7.64 -17.90 -6.26
CA HIS A 230 -7.05 -18.57 -5.10
C HIS A 230 -5.52 -18.60 -5.15
N GLU A 231 -4.94 -18.78 -6.33
CA GLU A 231 -3.48 -18.81 -6.52
C GLU A 231 -2.89 -17.41 -6.30
N ASN A 232 -3.51 -16.40 -6.91
CA ASN A 232 -3.15 -14.99 -6.75
C ASN A 232 -3.27 -14.53 -5.28
N ALA A 233 -4.22 -15.09 -4.52
CA ALA A 233 -4.35 -14.79 -3.09
C ALA A 233 -3.25 -15.44 -2.23
N ARG A 234 -2.55 -16.48 -2.70
CA ARG A 234 -1.44 -17.10 -1.93
C ARG A 234 -0.25 -16.18 -1.80
N ASP A 235 0.07 -15.42 -2.85
CA ASP A 235 1.17 -14.46 -2.82
C ASP A 235 0.97 -13.39 -1.73
N HIS A 236 -0.28 -13.16 -1.33
CA HIS A 236 -0.61 -12.26 -0.23
C HIS A 236 0.02 -12.69 1.12
N GLU A 237 0.28 -13.98 1.32
CA GLU A 237 0.81 -14.53 2.58
C GLU A 237 2.34 -14.66 2.59
N LEU A 238 3.00 -14.48 1.44
CA LEU A 238 4.41 -14.86 1.24
C LEU A 238 5.43 -13.74 1.49
N TYR A 239 4.98 -12.52 1.79
CA TYR A 239 5.83 -11.34 1.95
C TYR A 239 6.98 -11.50 2.96
N PHE A 240 6.76 -12.27 4.03
CA PHE A 240 7.71 -12.42 5.12
C PHE A 240 8.20 -13.85 5.31
N LYS A 241 7.95 -14.76 4.37
CA LYS A 241 8.28 -16.19 4.51
C LYS A 241 9.74 -16.42 4.90
N TYR A 242 10.67 -15.69 4.28
CA TYR A 242 12.10 -15.74 4.63
C TYR A 242 12.37 -15.28 6.08
N LEU A 243 11.81 -14.14 6.49
CA LEU A 243 11.99 -13.60 7.84
C LEU A 243 11.39 -14.51 8.91
N ILE A 244 10.23 -15.09 8.66
CA ILE A 244 9.60 -16.08 9.53
C ILE A 244 10.52 -17.31 9.65
N SER A 245 11.03 -17.83 8.53
CA SER A 245 11.93 -18.99 8.54
C SER A 245 13.25 -18.77 9.28
N LEU A 246 13.72 -17.50 9.34
CA LEU A 246 14.88 -17.13 10.16
C LEU A 246 14.51 -17.04 11.64
N ALA A 247 13.34 -16.50 11.96
CA ALA A 247 12.86 -16.37 13.34
C ALA A 247 12.53 -17.74 13.97
N ASP A 248 11.97 -18.67 13.20
CA ASP A 248 11.69 -20.03 13.68
C ASP A 248 12.98 -20.75 14.10
N LYS A 249 14.12 -20.46 13.46
CA LYS A 249 15.44 -20.96 13.87
C LYS A 249 15.97 -20.31 15.16
N ILE A 250 15.42 -19.17 15.58
CA ILE A 250 15.77 -18.48 16.84
C ILE A 250 14.98 -19.05 18.03
N PHE A 251 13.81 -19.64 17.79
CA PHE A 251 12.94 -20.21 18.84
C PHE A 251 13.04 -21.73 19.00
N VAL A 252 14.00 -22.39 18.36
CA VAL A 252 14.39 -23.76 18.73
C VAL A 252 15.26 -23.67 19.99
N ILE A 253 14.61 -23.77 21.15
CA ILE A 253 15.23 -24.07 22.45
C ILE A 253 15.14 -25.57 22.67
#